data_AF-A0A7R7AH25-F1
#
_entry.id   AF-A0A7R7AH25-F1
#
_cell.length_a   1.000
_cell.length_b   1.000
_cell.length_c   1.000
_cell.angle_alpha   90.00
_cell.angle_beta   90.00
_cell.angle_gamma   90.00
#
_symmetry.space_group_name_H-M   'P 1'
#
loop_
_entity.id
_entity.type
_entity.pdbx_description
1 polymer ?
#
loop_
_entity_poly.entity_id
_entity_poly.type
_entity_poly.pdbx_seq_one_letter_code
_entity_poly.pdbx_strand_id
1 'polypeptide(L)'
;MNYPISYPLAKFFSALGAKLIIRIDFIHDKEADVFVATSRDIQGLVIEAASYAELQNEIKETIATLAELNNDKNSIHTDVLLTDHIIIA
;
A
#
# COMPACT_ATOMS: atom_id res chain seq x y z
N MET A 1 1.97 12.49 12.54
CA MET A 1 2.63 13.10 11.37
C MET A 1 2.80 12.01 10.35
N ASN A 2 2.31 12.23 9.14
CA ASN A 2 2.21 11.24 8.09
C ASN A 2 3.31 11.52 7.04
N TYR A 3 4.21 10.57 6.82
CA TYR A 3 5.34 10.75 5.88
C TYR A 3 5.28 9.72 4.76
N PRO A 4 5.21 10.11 3.47
CA PRO A 4 5.19 9.14 2.37
C PRO A 4 6.44 8.26 2.38
N ILE A 5 6.27 6.95 2.20
CA ILE A 5 7.41 6.01 2.18
C ILE A 5 8.35 6.26 0.99
N SER A 6 7.83 6.81 -0.11
CA SER A 6 8.60 7.17 -1.30
C SER A 6 9.46 8.43 -1.15
N TYR A 7 9.33 9.17 -0.05
CA TYR A 7 10.08 10.41 0.16
C TYR A 7 11.46 10.14 0.79
N PRO A 8 12.49 10.96 0.48
CA PRO A 8 13.81 10.82 1.08
C PRO A 8 13.71 10.93 2.60
N LEU A 9 14.55 10.20 3.36
CA LEU A 9 14.50 10.16 4.83
C LEU A 9 13.30 9.41 5.45
N ALA A 10 12.46 8.72 4.67
CA ALA A 10 11.41 7.85 5.23
C ALA A 10 11.97 6.89 6.30
N LYS A 11 13.17 6.34 6.07
CA LYS A 11 13.90 5.47 7.03
C LYS A 11 14.25 6.17 8.34
N PHE A 12 14.62 7.45 8.27
CA PHE A 12 14.94 8.23 9.46
C PHE A 12 13.68 8.51 10.27
N PHE A 13 12.60 8.92 9.61
CA PHE A 13 11.34 9.21 10.28
C PHE A 13 10.68 7.95 10.86
N SER A 14 10.76 6.79 10.20
CA SER A 14 10.26 5.53 10.76
C SER A 14 11.03 5.12 12.01
N ALA A 15 12.35 5.30 12.03
CA ALA A 15 13.18 5.01 13.20
C ALA A 15 12.85 5.94 14.40
N LEU A 16 12.31 7.13 14.14
CA LEU A 16 11.82 8.07 15.16
C LEU A 16 10.36 7.83 15.56
N GLY A 17 9.73 6.76 15.08
CA GLY A 17 8.34 6.40 15.42
C GLY A 17 7.28 7.15 14.61
N ALA A 18 7.63 7.80 13.50
CA ALA A 18 6.65 8.38 12.60
C ALA A 18 5.91 7.29 11.82
N LYS A 19 4.63 7.51 11.53
CA LYS A 19 3.84 6.64 10.65
C LYS A 19 4.19 6.95 9.20
N LEU A 20 4.62 5.92 8.47
CA LEU A 20 4.81 6.01 7.04
C LEU A 20 3.47 5.79 6.32
N ILE A 21 3.26 6.52 5.22
CA ILE A 21 2.10 6.35 4.34
C ILE A 21 2.51 5.66 3.06
N ILE A 22 1.70 4.70 2.64
CA ILE A 22 1.75 4.05 1.33
C ILE A 22 0.51 4.48 0.55
N ARG A 23 0.72 4.97 -0.66
CA ARG A 23 -0.34 5.28 -1.62
C ARG A 23 -0.69 4.02 -2.41
N ILE A 24 -1.98 3.71 -2.45
CA ILE A 24 -2.54 2.66 -3.31
C ILE A 24 -3.48 3.34 -4.31
N ASP A 25 -3.21 3.11 -5.59
CA ASP A 25 -4.02 3.58 -6.70
C ASP A 25 -4.97 2.44 -7.11
N PHE A 26 -6.26 2.73 -7.17
CA PHE A 26 -7.32 1.76 -7.47
C PHE A 26 -7.98 2.07 -8.81
N ILE A 27 -8.21 1.05 -9.62
CA ILE A 27 -8.90 1.13 -10.90
C ILE A 27 -9.91 -0.01 -10.96
N HIS A 28 -11.15 0.28 -11.37
CA HIS A 28 -12.13 -0.77 -11.67
C HIS A 28 -12.12 -1.04 -13.18
N ASP A 29 -11.72 -2.24 -13.56
CA ASP A 29 -11.81 -2.72 -14.93
C ASP A 29 -13.23 -3.26 -15.19
N LYS A 30 -13.99 -2.53 -16.00
CA LYS A 30 -15.39 -2.89 -16.32
C LYS A 30 -15.51 -4.01 -17.33
N GLU A 31 -14.47 -4.30 -18.11
CA GLU A 31 -14.50 -5.37 -19.11
C GLU A 31 -14.29 -6.73 -18.43
N ALA A 32 -13.39 -6.77 -17.45
CA ALA A 32 -13.10 -7.96 -16.67
C ALA A 32 -13.94 -8.07 -15.37
N ASP A 33 -14.64 -6.99 -14.98
CA ASP A 33 -15.43 -6.89 -13.73
C ASP A 33 -14.59 -7.15 -12.48
N VAL A 34 -13.38 -6.57 -12.45
CA VAL A 34 -12.41 -6.71 -11.34
C VAL A 34 -11.82 -5.38 -10.93
N PHE A 35 -11.50 -5.26 -9.64
CA PHE A 35 -10.76 -4.14 -9.10
C PHE A 35 -9.26 -4.43 -9.14
N VAL A 36 -8.49 -3.49 -9.65
CA VAL A 36 -7.03 -3.54 -9.73
C VAL A 36 -6.45 -2.51 -8.78
N ALA A 37 -5.52 -2.95 -7.92
CA ALA A 37 -4.73 -2.08 -7.05
C ALA A 37 -3.26 -2.08 -7.50
N THR A 38 -2.69 -0.88 -7.58
CA THR A 38 -1.26 -0.67 -7.86
C THR A 38 -0.66 0.33 -6.90
N SER A 39 0.67 0.38 -6.80
CA SER A 39 1.35 1.41 -6.01
C SER A 39 2.64 1.86 -6.64
N ARG A 40 2.91 3.16 -6.57
CA ARG A 40 4.23 3.74 -6.87
C ARG A 40 5.18 3.66 -5.68
N ASP A 41 4.64 3.45 -4.49
CA ASP A 41 5.37 3.43 -3.22
C ASP A 41 5.91 2.03 -2.90
N ILE A 42 5.26 0.97 -3.41
CA ILE A 42 5.67 -0.42 -3.24
C ILE A 42 5.96 -1.02 -4.62
N GLN A 43 7.24 -1.24 -4.91
CA GLN A 43 7.65 -1.85 -6.18
C GLN A 43 7.10 -3.27 -6.29
N GLY A 44 6.43 -3.55 -7.42
CA GLY A 44 5.85 -4.86 -7.72
C GLY A 44 4.45 -5.08 -7.15
N LEU A 45 3.83 -4.10 -6.49
CA LEU A 45 2.46 -4.22 -6.02
C LEU A 45 1.48 -4.09 -7.20
N VAL A 46 0.90 -5.22 -7.59
CA VAL A 46 -0.24 -5.33 -8.51
C VAL A 46 -1.14 -6.44 -7.98
N ILE A 47 -2.39 -6.11 -7.67
CA ILE A 47 -3.37 -7.05 -7.11
C ILE A 47 -4.70 -6.85 -7.82
N GLU A 48 -5.38 -7.95 -8.12
CA GLU A 48 -6.67 -7.94 -8.80
C GLU A 48 -7.66 -8.77 -7.97
N ALA A 49 -8.85 -8.25 -7.72
CA ALA A 49 -9.88 -8.97 -6.98
C ALA A 49 -11.29 -8.64 -7.48
N ALA A 50 -12.23 -9.57 -7.29
CA ALA A 50 -13.62 -9.42 -7.75
C ALA A 50 -14.41 -8.43 -6.89
N SER A 51 -13.93 -8.12 -5.68
CA SER A 51 -14.57 -7.16 -4.80
C SER A 51 -13.56 -6.25 -4.11
N TYR A 52 -14.00 -5.04 -3.78
CA TYR A 52 -13.17 -4.10 -3.02
C TYR A 52 -12.73 -4.67 -1.67
N ALA A 53 -13.59 -5.39 -0.96
CA ALA A 53 -13.27 -5.97 0.35
C ALA A 53 -12.18 -7.05 0.25
N GLU A 54 -12.24 -7.89 -0.79
CA GLU A 54 -11.22 -8.89 -1.09
C GLU A 54 -9.89 -8.21 -1.44
N LEU A 55 -9.94 -7.18 -2.31
CA LEU A 55 -8.77 -6.39 -2.69
C LEU A 55 -8.06 -5.80 -1.46
N GLN A 56 -8.82 -5.23 -0.51
CA GLN A 56 -8.26 -4.65 0.71
C GLN A 56 -7.54 -5.68 1.59
N ASN A 57 -8.04 -6.92 1.66
CA ASN A 57 -7.38 -7.98 2.42
C ASN A 57 -6.10 -8.43 1.73
N GLU A 58 -6.15 -8.66 0.42
CA GLU A 58 -4.98 -9.05 -0.35
C GLU A 58 -3.87 -7.99 -0.34
N ILE A 59 -4.24 -6.70 -0.39
CA ILE A 59 -3.29 -5.58 -0.25
C ILE A 59 -2.53 -5.68 1.07
N LYS A 60 -3.21 -5.96 2.19
CA LYS A 60 -2.56 -6.05 3.51
C LYS A 60 -1.55 -7.18 3.56
N GLU A 61 -1.89 -8.35 3.03
CA GLU A 61 -1.01 -9.53 3.02
C GLU A 61 0.19 -9.34 2.08
N THR A 62 -0.06 -8.76 0.91
CA THR A 62 0.95 -8.58 -0.13
C THR A 62 1.93 -7.46 0.22
N ILE A 63 1.48 -6.36 0.83
CA ILE A 63 2.38 -5.28 1.27
C ILE A 63 3.40 -5.80 2.28
N ALA A 64 2.97 -6.62 3.25
CA ALA A 64 3.89 -7.21 4.22
C ALA A 64 4.95 -8.06 3.51
N THR A 65 4.52 -8.93 2.60
CA THR A 65 5.41 -9.83 1.84
C THR A 65 6.37 -9.05 0.93
N LEU A 66 5.87 -8.06 0.18
CA LEU A 66 6.70 -7.25 -0.73
C LEU A 66 7.67 -6.34 0.03
N ALA A 67 7.29 -5.83 1.20
CA ALA A 67 8.20 -5.07 2.06
C ALA A 67 9.38 -5.94 2.54
N GLU A 68 9.10 -7.18 2.94
CA GLU A 68 10.14 -8.15 3.31
C GLU A 68 11.05 -8.51 2.12
N LEU A 69 10.47 -8.80 0.96
CA LEU A 69 11.20 -9.21 -0.25
C LEU A 69 12.08 -8.10 -0.83
N ASN A 70 11.62 -6.85 -0.77
CA ASN A 70 12.37 -5.69 -1.25
C ASN A 70 13.58 -5.33 -0.35
N ASN A 71 13.93 -6.18 0.63
CA ASN A 71 15.05 -6.00 1.56
C ASN A 71 14.96 -4.67 2.34
N ASP A 72 13.76 -4.12 2.49
CA ASP A 72 13.50 -3.15 3.54
C ASP A 72 13.44 -3.94 4.85
N LYS A 73 14.63 -4.23 5.40
CA LYS A 73 14.86 -4.84 6.73
C LYS A 73 14.30 -4.02 7.90
N ASN A 74 13.44 -3.06 7.63
CA ASN A 74 12.53 -2.52 8.61
C ASN A 74 11.28 -3.38 8.50
N SER A 75 11.19 -4.42 9.33
CA SER A 75 9.93 -5.08 9.61
C SER A 75 8.88 -3.99 9.77
N ILE A 76 7.98 -3.86 8.79
CA ILE A 76 6.79 -3.04 8.90
C ILE A 76 5.89 -3.84 9.86
N HIS A 77 6.29 -3.94 11.14
CA HIS A 77 5.43 -4.31 12.26
C HIS A 77 4.52 -3.12 12.50
N THR A 78 3.71 -2.80 11.51
CA THR A 78 2.89 -1.60 11.53
C THR A 78 1.54 -1.99 10.99
N ASP A 79 0.52 -1.69 11.77
CA ASP A 79 -0.86 -1.83 11.33
C ASP A 79 -1.01 -1.05 10.02
N VAL A 80 -1.25 -1.77 8.92
CA VAL A 80 -1.57 -1.17 7.63
C VAL A 80 -2.94 -0.53 7.77
N LEU A 81 -2.95 0.76 8.10
CA LEU A 81 -4.14 1.58 8.18
C LEU A 81 -4.50 2.02 6.77
N LEU A 82 -5.32 1.22 6.10
CA LEU A 82 -5.92 1.62 4.84
C LEU A 82 -6.92 2.75 5.12
N THR A 83 -6.62 3.94 4.61
CA THR A 83 -7.49 5.10 4.74
C THR A 83 -7.99 5.48 3.35
N ASP A 84 -9.26 5.22 3.11
CA ASP A 84 -9.89 5.50 1.82
C ASP A 84 -10.12 7.01 1.69
N HIS A 85 -9.39 7.64 0.78
CA HIS A 85 -9.70 8.99 0.33
C HIS A 85 -10.48 8.88 -0.98
N ILE A 86 -11.81 8.72 -0.87
CA ILE A 86 -12.69 8.80 -2.04
C ILE A 86 -12.77 10.27 -2.45
N ILE A 87 -12.03 10.64 -3.51
CA ILE A 87 -12.24 11.93 -4.19
C ILE A 87 -13.35 11.69 -5.21
N ILE A 88 -14.56 12.12 -4.88
CA ILE A 88 -15.67 12.19 -5.85
C ILE A 88 -15.41 13.43 -6.69
N ALA A 89 -14.95 13.24 -7.93
CA ALA A 89 -14.83 14.28 -8.94
C ALA A 89 -16.08 14.33 -9.82
#